data_AF-A0A7V2SSL9-F1
#
_entry.id   AF-A0A7V2SSL9-F1
#
_cell.length_a   1.000
_cell.length_b   1.000
_cell.length_c   1.000
_cell.angle_alpha   90.00
_cell.angle_beta   90.00
_cell.angle_gamma   90.00
#
_symmetry.space_group_name_H-M   'P 1'
#
loop_
_entity.id
_entity.type
_entity.pdbx_description
1 polymer ?
#
loop_
_entity_poly.entity_id
_entity_poly.type
_entity_poly.pdbx_seq_one_letter_code
_entity_poly.pdbx_strand_id
1 'polypeptide(L)'
;VGTLGLDMMKRTCTIQANLDFSSEADMIKKFRVSLALQPIATALFANSPFKNGKFNGYLSYRSHIWTDTDNDRCGIIPFVFEDSMSFERYVDYMLDVPMYFAYRDGKYLDASGLSFRDFMQGKLSILPGELPTIKDWEDHLTTAFPEVRLKKYLEMRGADGGPWRRICALPALWVGIFYEQECLDAAWDLVKNWSLEEHQHLRDNVPKYGLCTEFQNGIVRDIALKMLEISRLGLEKRNIRGKCGKDESMFLEPLQIIADTDVTPAERKLGKYYSVWHKDLKHLFEIFKY
;
A
#
# COMPACT_ATOMS: atom_id res chain seq x y z
N VAL A 1 4.46 5.23 -18.92
CA VAL A 1 5.67 5.29 -18.07
C VAL A 1 5.98 6.72 -17.64
N GLY A 2 6.05 6.97 -16.33
CA GLY A 2 6.38 8.27 -15.73
C GLY A 2 7.88 8.46 -15.46
N THR A 3 8.27 9.58 -14.84
CA THR A 3 9.69 9.93 -14.66
C THR A 3 10.35 9.31 -13.43
N LEU A 4 9.56 8.77 -12.50
CA LEU A 4 10.03 8.23 -11.22
C LEU A 4 10.10 6.69 -11.18
N GLY A 5 9.77 5.99 -12.27
CA GLY A 5 9.79 4.53 -12.31
C GLY A 5 11.15 3.89 -11.98
N LEU A 6 12.25 4.48 -12.42
CA LEU A 6 13.60 3.99 -12.06
C LEU A 6 13.93 4.21 -10.58
N ASP A 7 13.37 5.27 -9.96
CA ASP A 7 13.52 5.52 -8.54
C ASP A 7 12.73 4.52 -7.72
N MET A 8 11.52 4.17 -8.18
CA MET A 8 10.74 3.08 -7.60
C MET A 8 11.57 1.80 -7.56
N MET A 9 12.17 1.40 -8.70
CA MET A 9 12.94 0.16 -8.81
C MET A 9 14.22 0.14 -7.97
N LYS A 10 14.94 1.26 -7.89
CA LYS A 10 16.32 1.28 -7.35
C LYS A 10 16.46 1.92 -5.98
N ARG A 11 15.49 2.73 -5.54
CA ARG A 11 15.64 3.63 -4.39
C ARG A 11 14.49 3.57 -3.38
N THR A 12 13.61 2.59 -3.47
CA THR A 12 12.51 2.41 -2.52
C THR A 12 12.56 1.06 -1.81
N CYS A 13 12.03 1.03 -0.60
CA CYS A 13 11.79 -0.19 0.17
C CYS A 13 10.41 -0.10 0.82
N THR A 14 9.71 -1.22 0.89
CA THR A 14 8.34 -1.32 1.43
C THR A 14 8.26 -2.49 2.39
N ILE A 15 7.28 -2.43 3.29
CA ILE A 15 6.75 -3.62 3.98
C ILE A 15 5.32 -3.77 3.45
N GLN A 16 4.90 -5.00 3.18
CA GLN A 16 3.55 -5.29 2.68
C GLN A 16 2.91 -6.38 3.54
N ALA A 17 1.58 -6.37 3.61
CA ALA A 17 0.79 -7.41 4.24
C ALA A 17 -0.10 -8.06 3.18
N ASN A 18 -0.09 -9.39 3.14
CA ASN A 18 -0.89 -10.20 2.22
C ASN A 18 -1.95 -10.91 3.05
N LEU A 19 -3.23 -10.67 2.73
CA LEU A 19 -4.37 -11.15 3.52
C LEU A 19 -5.43 -11.79 2.64
N ASP A 20 -6.06 -12.82 3.18
CA ASP A 20 -7.04 -13.64 2.50
C ASP A 20 -8.46 -13.09 2.62
N PHE A 21 -9.32 -13.57 1.72
CA PHE A 21 -10.75 -13.34 1.73
C PHE A 21 -11.49 -14.68 1.57
N SER A 22 -12.69 -14.78 2.14
CA SER A 22 -13.47 -16.03 2.15
C SER A 22 -14.49 -16.13 1.02
N SER A 23 -14.83 -15.02 0.37
CA SER A 23 -15.80 -14.95 -0.72
C SER A 23 -15.58 -13.69 -1.56
N GLU A 24 -16.29 -13.58 -2.69
CA GLU A 24 -16.27 -12.35 -3.50
C GLU A 24 -16.80 -11.14 -2.72
N ALA A 25 -17.89 -11.31 -1.97
CA ALA A 25 -18.44 -10.23 -1.14
C ALA A 25 -17.47 -9.75 -0.05
N ASP A 26 -16.77 -10.69 0.60
CA ASP A 26 -15.72 -10.38 1.58
C ASP A 26 -14.52 -9.68 0.92
N MET A 27 -14.10 -10.16 -0.26
CA MET A 27 -13.06 -9.53 -1.07
C MET A 27 -13.41 -8.08 -1.41
N ILE A 28 -14.61 -7.83 -1.95
CA ILE A 28 -15.06 -6.48 -2.33
C ILE A 28 -15.00 -5.53 -1.13
N LYS A 29 -15.53 -5.97 0.02
CA LYS A 29 -15.54 -5.14 1.23
C LYS A 29 -14.14 -4.84 1.73
N LYS A 30 -13.27 -5.85 1.85
CA LYS A 30 -11.87 -5.68 2.26
C LYS A 30 -11.11 -4.81 1.26
N PHE A 31 -11.35 -4.95 -0.04
CA PHE A 31 -10.67 -4.17 -1.08
C PHE A 31 -11.06 -2.68 -1.00
N ARG A 32 -12.36 -2.37 -0.84
CA ARG A 32 -12.83 -0.99 -0.64
C ARG A 32 -12.27 -0.37 0.63
N VAL A 33 -12.37 -1.08 1.76
CA VAL A 33 -11.85 -0.61 3.05
C VAL A 33 -10.35 -0.35 2.98
N SER A 34 -9.58 -1.29 2.42
CA SER A 34 -8.13 -1.13 2.33
C SER A 34 -7.71 -0.03 1.38
N LEU A 35 -8.30 0.08 0.18
CA LEU A 35 -7.96 1.18 -0.74
C LEU A 35 -8.23 2.54 -0.10
N ALA A 36 -9.38 2.68 0.57
CA ALA A 36 -9.73 3.91 1.26
C ALA A 36 -8.76 4.27 2.40
N LEU A 37 -8.40 3.29 3.23
CA LEU A 37 -7.52 3.50 4.38
C LEU A 37 -6.03 3.43 4.02
N GLN A 38 -5.66 3.10 2.79
CA GLN A 38 -4.26 2.94 2.38
C GLN A 38 -3.44 4.23 2.57
N PRO A 39 -3.94 5.44 2.25
CA PRO A 39 -3.25 6.69 2.57
C PRO A 39 -3.04 6.90 4.07
N ILE A 40 -3.98 6.46 4.91
CA ILE A 40 -3.83 6.57 6.38
C ILE A 40 -2.68 5.69 6.87
N ALA A 41 -2.57 4.47 6.33
CA ALA A 41 -1.41 3.62 6.56
C ALA A 41 -0.11 4.26 6.00
N THR A 42 -0.15 4.90 4.83
CA THR A 42 1.01 5.64 4.29
C THR A 42 1.46 6.74 5.25
N ALA A 43 0.54 7.50 5.85
CA ALA A 43 0.87 8.55 6.82
C ALA A 43 1.55 7.97 8.08
N LEU A 44 0.94 6.94 8.68
CA LEU A 44 1.48 6.25 9.86
C LEU A 44 2.88 5.66 9.63
N PHE A 45 3.18 5.27 8.39
CA PHE A 45 4.44 4.62 8.02
C PHE A 45 5.43 5.56 7.30
N ALA A 46 5.11 6.83 7.06
CA ALA A 46 5.93 7.76 6.29
C ALA A 46 7.37 7.85 6.84
N ASN A 47 8.38 7.48 6.03
CA ASN A 47 9.73 7.25 6.55
C ASN A 47 10.87 7.59 5.56
N SER A 48 10.59 8.34 4.49
CA SER A 48 11.53 8.61 3.39
C SER A 48 11.74 10.10 3.07
N PRO A 49 12.17 10.94 4.04
CA PRO A 49 12.26 12.39 3.82
C PRO A 49 13.54 12.88 3.12
N PHE A 50 14.51 12.00 2.83
CA PHE A 50 15.79 12.42 2.28
C PHE A 50 16.03 11.90 0.85
N LYS A 51 16.64 12.74 0.01
CA LYS A 51 17.19 12.38 -1.30
C LYS A 51 18.53 13.08 -1.46
N ASN A 52 19.57 12.36 -1.88
CA ASN A 52 20.92 12.90 -2.12
C ASN A 52 21.45 13.77 -0.95
N GLY A 53 21.28 13.29 0.29
CA GLY A 53 21.79 13.96 1.48
C GLY A 53 20.91 15.08 2.05
N LYS A 54 19.79 15.44 1.41
CA LYS A 54 18.97 16.60 1.78
C LYS A 54 17.49 16.25 1.93
N PHE A 55 16.74 17.09 2.65
CA PHE A 55 15.27 17.00 2.67
C PHE A 55 14.72 17.14 1.25
N ASN A 56 13.84 16.23 0.86
CA ASN A 56 13.29 16.15 -0.50
C ASN A 56 11.92 16.82 -0.66
N GLY A 57 11.36 17.40 0.41
CA GLY A 57 10.05 18.05 0.39
C GLY A 57 8.87 17.15 0.77
N TYR A 58 9.09 15.85 1.02
CA TYR A 58 8.06 14.87 1.33
C TYR A 58 8.35 14.13 2.63
N LEU A 59 7.33 13.62 3.30
CA LEU A 59 7.47 12.71 4.44
C LEU A 59 7.57 11.25 3.95
N SER A 60 6.77 10.88 2.96
CA SER A 60 6.94 9.65 2.18
C SER A 60 7.27 9.99 0.72
N TYR A 61 8.55 10.19 0.42
CA TYR A 61 9.00 10.33 -0.96
C TYR A 61 8.78 9.05 -1.76
N ARG A 62 8.83 7.89 -1.10
CA ARG A 62 8.45 6.61 -1.71
C ARG A 62 7.03 6.65 -2.24
N SER A 63 6.05 7.08 -1.45
CA SER A 63 4.65 7.11 -1.90
C SER A 63 4.47 8.10 -3.04
N HIS A 64 5.16 9.25 -2.99
CA HIS A 64 5.16 10.21 -4.11
C HIS A 64 5.74 9.60 -5.39
N ILE A 65 6.81 8.79 -5.32
CA ILE A 65 7.37 8.10 -6.49
C ILE A 65 6.32 7.28 -7.24
N TRP A 66 5.39 6.63 -6.53
CA TRP A 66 4.33 5.83 -7.13
C TRP A 66 3.27 6.66 -7.87
N THR A 67 3.23 7.99 -7.70
CA THR A 67 2.31 8.86 -8.47
C THR A 67 2.82 9.17 -9.88
N ASP A 68 4.10 8.92 -10.17
CA ASP A 68 4.72 9.16 -11.48
C ASP A 68 5.64 7.98 -11.88
N THR A 69 5.24 6.75 -11.52
CA THR A 69 5.91 5.51 -11.95
C THR A 69 5.34 5.05 -13.29
N ASP A 70 4.04 4.72 -13.33
CA ASP A 70 3.35 4.34 -14.56
C ASP A 70 1.83 4.40 -14.37
N ASN A 71 1.16 5.31 -15.08
CA ASN A 71 -0.26 5.63 -14.86
C ASN A 71 -1.21 4.48 -15.21
N ASP A 72 -0.81 3.57 -16.09
CA ASP A 72 -1.65 2.45 -16.52
C ASP A 72 -1.80 1.36 -15.44
N ARG A 73 -0.91 1.36 -14.44
CA ARG A 73 -0.78 0.24 -13.48
C ARG A 73 -0.62 0.68 -12.02
N CYS A 74 -0.59 1.98 -11.74
CA CYS A 74 -0.40 2.52 -10.39
C CYS A 74 -1.64 3.29 -9.93
N GLY A 75 -1.76 3.48 -8.63
CA GLY A 75 -2.75 4.37 -8.02
C GLY A 75 -3.98 3.66 -7.47
N ILE A 76 -5.04 4.45 -7.32
CA ILE A 76 -6.34 3.99 -6.85
C ILE A 76 -7.08 3.41 -8.05
N ILE A 77 -7.84 2.35 -7.85
CA ILE A 77 -8.67 1.72 -8.87
C ILE A 77 -10.12 2.19 -8.64
N PRO A 78 -10.62 3.21 -9.36
CA PRO A 78 -11.88 3.86 -8.99
C PRO A 78 -13.09 2.92 -9.00
N PHE A 79 -13.14 2.01 -9.97
CA PHE A 79 -14.26 1.08 -10.12
C PHE A 79 -14.41 0.10 -8.94
N VAL A 80 -13.42 -0.03 -8.06
CA VAL A 80 -13.55 -0.87 -6.84
C VAL A 80 -14.64 -0.33 -5.92
N PHE A 81 -14.93 0.98 -5.98
CA PHE A 81 -15.99 1.62 -5.20
C PHE A 81 -17.36 1.57 -5.87
N GLU A 82 -17.45 1.14 -7.13
CA GLU A 82 -18.71 0.98 -7.86
C GLU A 82 -19.41 -0.33 -7.48
N ASP A 83 -20.74 -0.36 -7.59
CA ASP A 83 -21.55 -1.58 -7.36
C ASP A 83 -21.25 -2.71 -8.35
N SER A 84 -20.63 -2.38 -9.49
CA SER A 84 -20.21 -3.32 -10.52
C SER A 84 -18.96 -4.14 -10.14
N MET A 85 -18.29 -3.81 -9.04
CA MET A 85 -17.05 -4.47 -8.63
C MET A 85 -17.26 -5.98 -8.40
N SER A 86 -16.42 -6.79 -9.04
CA SER A 86 -16.40 -8.25 -8.95
C SER A 86 -15.01 -8.78 -9.31
N PHE A 87 -14.78 -10.09 -9.17
CA PHE A 87 -13.57 -10.72 -9.72
C PHE A 87 -13.49 -10.55 -11.24
N GLU A 88 -14.62 -10.69 -11.95
CA GLU A 88 -14.68 -10.52 -13.41
C GLU A 88 -14.28 -9.10 -13.82
N ARG A 89 -14.79 -8.08 -13.12
CA ARG A 89 -14.43 -6.68 -13.39
C ARG A 89 -12.94 -6.41 -13.15
N TYR A 90 -12.33 -7.03 -12.15
CA TYR A 90 -10.89 -6.93 -11.92
C TYR A 90 -10.06 -7.68 -12.96
N VAL A 91 -10.56 -8.82 -13.46
CA VAL A 91 -9.94 -9.55 -14.58
C VAL A 91 -9.94 -8.66 -15.83
N ASP A 92 -11.06 -8.01 -16.16
CA ASP A 92 -11.14 -7.08 -17.29
C ASP A 92 -10.11 -5.96 -17.19
N TYR A 93 -10.00 -5.33 -16.02
CA TYR A 93 -8.96 -4.34 -15.75
C TYR A 93 -7.56 -4.90 -16.02
N MET A 94 -7.25 -6.08 -15.49
CA MET A 94 -5.94 -6.70 -15.67
C MET A 94 -5.67 -7.12 -17.11
N LEU A 95 -6.68 -7.49 -17.90
CA LEU A 95 -6.53 -7.78 -19.33
C LEU A 95 -6.12 -6.53 -20.14
N ASP A 96 -6.50 -5.34 -19.67
CA ASP A 96 -6.22 -4.07 -20.32
C ASP A 96 -4.93 -3.40 -19.79
N VAL A 97 -4.42 -3.80 -18.62
CA VAL A 97 -3.08 -3.38 -18.15
C VAL A 97 -2.03 -3.88 -19.15
N PRO A 98 -1.14 -3.00 -19.67
CA PRO A 98 -0.10 -3.42 -20.60
C PRO A 98 0.88 -4.42 -19.98
N MET A 99 1.24 -5.45 -20.74
CA MET A 99 2.22 -6.46 -20.31
C MET A 99 3.62 -5.84 -20.15
N TYR A 100 4.48 -6.52 -19.38
CA TYR A 100 5.92 -6.27 -19.35
C TYR A 100 6.71 -7.33 -20.10
N PHE A 101 6.39 -8.60 -19.86
CA PHE A 101 7.12 -9.70 -20.44
C PHE A 101 6.24 -10.93 -20.60
N ALA A 102 6.70 -11.86 -21.43
CA ALA A 102 6.32 -13.26 -21.37
C ALA A 102 7.57 -14.10 -21.05
N TYR A 103 7.43 -15.16 -20.26
CA TYR A 103 8.56 -16.02 -19.91
C TYR A 103 8.50 -17.33 -20.70
N ARG A 104 9.52 -17.59 -21.52
CA ARG A 104 9.61 -18.80 -22.36
C ARG A 104 11.04 -19.33 -22.34
N ASP A 105 11.19 -20.65 -22.16
CA ASP A 105 12.47 -21.37 -22.26
C ASP A 105 13.65 -20.69 -21.53
N GLY A 106 13.41 -20.23 -20.31
CA GLY A 106 14.44 -19.60 -19.49
C GLY A 106 14.64 -18.10 -19.74
N LYS A 107 13.90 -17.48 -20.67
CA LYS A 107 14.10 -16.10 -21.13
C LYS A 107 12.87 -15.23 -20.88
N TYR A 108 13.13 -13.99 -20.48
CA TYR A 108 12.14 -12.92 -20.49
C TYR A 108 12.08 -12.30 -21.89
N LEU A 109 10.95 -12.46 -22.56
CA LEU A 109 10.65 -11.82 -23.84
C LEU A 109 9.96 -10.50 -23.55
N ASP A 110 10.44 -9.42 -24.15
CA ASP A 110 9.87 -8.08 -23.97
C ASP A 110 8.46 -8.01 -24.57
N ALA A 111 7.46 -7.82 -23.71
CA ALA A 111 6.06 -7.66 -24.08
C ALA A 111 5.56 -6.25 -23.71
N SER A 112 6.46 -5.30 -23.51
CA SER A 112 6.13 -3.95 -23.06
C SER A 112 5.12 -3.28 -24.00
N GLY A 113 3.98 -2.88 -23.44
CA GLY A 113 2.91 -2.24 -24.22
C GLY A 113 1.99 -3.20 -24.98
N LEU A 114 2.26 -4.51 -24.96
CA LEU A 114 1.41 -5.52 -25.57
C LEU A 114 0.23 -5.89 -24.67
N SER A 115 -0.82 -6.44 -25.27
CA SER A 115 -2.09 -6.75 -24.62
C SER A 115 -2.18 -8.21 -24.19
N PHE A 116 -2.55 -8.44 -22.92
CA PHE A 116 -2.88 -9.80 -22.46
C PHE A 116 -4.15 -10.32 -23.15
N ARG A 117 -5.07 -9.43 -23.55
CA ARG A 117 -6.27 -9.76 -24.33
C ARG A 117 -5.92 -10.30 -25.73
N ASP A 118 -4.88 -9.77 -26.35
CA ASP A 118 -4.36 -10.32 -27.61
C ASP A 118 -3.68 -11.66 -27.39
N PHE A 119 -2.96 -11.82 -26.26
CA PHE A 119 -2.35 -13.09 -25.90
C PHE A 119 -3.41 -14.19 -25.76
N MET A 120 -4.52 -13.93 -25.06
CA MET A 120 -5.66 -14.85 -24.93
C MET A 120 -6.27 -15.28 -26.29
N GLN A 121 -6.01 -14.54 -27.37
CA GLN A 121 -6.48 -14.83 -28.73
C GLN A 121 -5.39 -15.43 -29.64
N GLY A 122 -4.19 -15.69 -29.12
CA GLY A 122 -3.06 -16.16 -29.93
C GLY A 122 -2.45 -15.08 -30.82
N LYS A 123 -2.71 -13.80 -30.53
CA LYS A 123 -2.32 -12.64 -31.36
C LYS A 123 -1.14 -11.85 -30.76
N LEU A 124 -0.47 -12.38 -29.74
CA LEU A 124 0.70 -11.72 -29.16
C LEU A 124 1.86 -11.76 -30.17
N SER A 125 2.30 -10.60 -30.65
CA SER A 125 3.27 -10.48 -31.75
C SER A 125 4.61 -11.17 -31.49
N ILE A 126 5.04 -11.23 -30.23
CA ILE A 126 6.29 -11.88 -29.80
C ILE A 126 6.14 -13.41 -29.64
N LEU A 127 4.92 -13.93 -29.60
CA LEU A 127 4.58 -15.35 -29.48
C LEU A 127 3.38 -15.71 -30.38
N PRO A 128 3.54 -15.66 -31.72
CA PRO A 128 2.43 -15.81 -32.65
C PRO A 128 1.75 -17.18 -32.53
N GLY A 129 0.44 -17.19 -32.34
CA GLY A 129 -0.36 -18.42 -32.24
C GLY A 129 -0.32 -19.12 -30.87
N GLU A 130 0.53 -18.68 -29.93
CA GLU A 130 0.55 -19.22 -28.58
C GLU A 130 -0.56 -18.63 -27.70
N LEU A 131 -1.16 -19.47 -26.86
CA LEU A 131 -2.10 -19.05 -25.82
C LEU A 131 -1.39 -18.92 -24.47
N PRO A 132 -1.83 -18.01 -23.60
CA PRO A 132 -1.25 -17.84 -22.28
C PRO A 132 -1.55 -19.04 -21.39
N THR A 133 -0.60 -19.34 -20.51
CA THR A 133 -0.74 -20.30 -19.42
C THR A 133 -1.24 -19.61 -18.15
N ILE A 134 -1.63 -20.38 -17.14
CA ILE A 134 -1.90 -19.84 -15.80
C ILE A 134 -0.66 -19.14 -15.23
N LYS A 135 0.54 -19.61 -15.56
CA LYS A 135 1.79 -18.98 -15.13
C LYS A 135 1.96 -17.59 -15.76
N ASP A 136 1.63 -17.43 -17.04
CA ASP A 136 1.65 -16.12 -17.71
C ASP A 136 0.68 -15.14 -17.04
N TRP A 137 -0.51 -15.63 -16.65
CA TRP A 137 -1.48 -14.82 -15.91
C TRP A 137 -0.96 -14.41 -14.52
N GLU A 138 -0.39 -15.34 -13.76
CA GLU A 138 0.20 -15.05 -12.44
C GLU A 138 1.36 -14.05 -12.52
N ASP A 139 2.19 -14.16 -13.56
CA ASP A 139 3.25 -13.20 -13.85
C ASP A 139 2.67 -11.83 -14.19
N HIS A 140 1.67 -11.77 -15.07
CA HIS A 140 1.00 -10.52 -15.47
C HIS A 140 0.35 -9.79 -14.30
N LEU A 141 -0.38 -10.51 -13.44
CA LEU A 141 -0.95 -9.97 -12.19
C LEU A 141 0.11 -9.34 -11.28
N THR A 142 1.35 -9.82 -11.33
CA THR A 142 2.45 -9.29 -10.52
C THR A 142 3.04 -7.99 -11.09
N THR A 143 2.65 -7.60 -12.31
CA THR A 143 3.11 -6.36 -12.98
C THR A 143 2.18 -5.16 -12.79
N ALA A 144 0.99 -5.33 -12.22
CA ALA A 144 0.18 -4.21 -11.76
C ALA A 144 0.64 -3.75 -10.37
N PHE A 145 0.63 -2.44 -10.09
CA PHE A 145 1.11 -1.86 -8.84
C PHE A 145 0.16 -0.81 -8.23
N PRO A 146 -1.15 -1.10 -8.11
CA PRO A 146 -2.07 -0.22 -7.38
C PRO A 146 -1.70 -0.09 -5.89
N GLU A 147 -2.35 0.83 -5.19
CA GLU A 147 -2.19 1.03 -3.73
C GLU A 147 -2.58 -0.24 -2.92
N VAL A 148 -3.57 -0.98 -3.42
CA VAL A 148 -3.93 -2.34 -2.97
C VAL A 148 -4.08 -3.22 -4.19
N ARG A 149 -3.44 -4.39 -4.18
CA ARG A 149 -3.46 -5.32 -5.31
C ARG A 149 -4.24 -6.58 -4.99
N LEU A 150 -5.11 -6.98 -5.91
CA LEU A 150 -5.83 -8.25 -5.83
C LEU A 150 -5.12 -9.33 -6.64
N LYS A 151 -4.88 -10.47 -5.98
CA LYS A 151 -4.51 -11.78 -6.56
C LYS A 151 -5.44 -12.83 -5.95
N LYS A 152 -4.92 -14.01 -5.61
CA LYS A 152 -5.59 -14.97 -4.72
C LYS A 152 -5.71 -14.49 -3.26
N TYR A 153 -5.17 -13.30 -2.97
CA TYR A 153 -5.17 -12.56 -1.71
C TYR A 153 -5.08 -11.06 -2.03
N LEU A 154 -5.36 -10.20 -1.05
CA LEU A 154 -5.17 -8.76 -1.14
C LEU A 154 -3.80 -8.38 -0.58
N GLU A 155 -3.07 -7.50 -1.28
CA GLU A 155 -1.76 -7.00 -0.87
C GLU A 155 -1.85 -5.52 -0.53
N MET A 156 -1.50 -5.16 0.71
CA MET A 156 -1.47 -3.77 1.20
C MET A 156 -0.11 -3.16 0.90
N ARG A 157 -0.06 -2.12 0.04
CA ARG A 157 1.21 -1.69 -0.59
C ARG A 157 1.66 -0.29 -0.23
N GLY A 158 0.90 0.48 0.53
CA GLY A 158 1.19 1.90 0.79
C GLY A 158 2.35 2.18 1.75
N ALA A 159 2.77 1.23 2.60
CA ALA A 159 3.72 1.50 3.69
C ALA A 159 5.20 1.57 3.24
N ASP A 160 5.92 2.59 3.73
CA ASP A 160 7.37 2.64 3.65
C ASP A 160 8.03 1.56 4.52
N GLY A 161 9.20 1.09 4.10
CA GLY A 161 10.05 0.24 4.94
C GLY A 161 10.48 0.94 6.23
N GLY A 162 10.70 0.17 7.30
CA GLY A 162 11.07 0.71 8.62
C GLY A 162 11.43 -0.39 9.61
N PRO A 163 11.99 -0.03 10.79
CA PRO A 163 12.57 -0.94 11.78
C PRO A 163 11.61 -2.04 12.20
N TRP A 164 12.15 -3.14 12.76
CA TRP A 164 11.42 -4.39 13.02
C TRP A 164 10.06 -4.22 13.70
N ARG A 165 9.94 -3.29 14.66
CA ARG A 165 8.66 -3.00 15.33
C ARG A 165 7.57 -2.56 14.37
N ARG A 166 7.91 -1.73 13.36
CA ARG A 166 6.97 -1.33 12.31
C ARG A 166 6.73 -2.44 11.27
N ILE A 167 7.72 -3.31 11.04
CA ILE A 167 7.52 -4.51 10.21
C ILE A 167 6.40 -5.38 10.80
N CYS A 168 6.42 -5.61 12.12
CA CYS A 168 5.36 -6.37 12.81
C CYS A 168 4.04 -5.61 12.90
N ALA A 169 4.07 -4.27 12.99
CA ALA A 169 2.87 -3.46 13.14
C ALA A 169 1.97 -3.42 11.89
N LEU A 170 2.55 -3.47 10.68
CA LEU A 170 1.76 -3.40 9.44
C LEU A 170 0.77 -4.57 9.28
N PRO A 171 1.18 -5.85 9.36
CA PRO A 171 0.23 -6.95 9.30
C PRO A 171 -0.73 -6.91 10.48
N ALA A 172 -0.29 -6.54 11.69
CA ALA A 172 -1.18 -6.43 12.85
C ALA A 172 -2.32 -5.41 12.60
N LEU A 173 -1.99 -4.25 12.03
CA LEU A 173 -2.95 -3.21 11.68
C LEU A 173 -4.08 -3.76 10.80
N TRP A 174 -3.71 -4.40 9.69
CA TRP A 174 -4.68 -4.89 8.71
C TRP A 174 -5.41 -6.16 9.18
N VAL A 175 -4.74 -7.07 9.90
CA VAL A 175 -5.38 -8.24 10.52
C VAL A 175 -6.45 -7.82 11.52
N GLY A 176 -6.16 -6.82 12.36
CA GLY A 176 -7.12 -6.27 13.32
C GLY A 176 -8.36 -5.68 12.68
N ILE A 177 -8.25 -5.12 11.47
CA ILE A 177 -9.40 -4.58 10.74
C ILE A 177 -10.16 -5.70 10.01
N PHE A 178 -9.45 -6.65 9.39
CA PHE A 178 -10.04 -7.57 8.42
C PHE A 178 -10.63 -8.83 9.01
N TYR A 179 -10.03 -9.37 10.07
CA TYR A 179 -10.32 -10.73 10.51
C TYR A 179 -11.24 -10.78 11.73
N GLU A 180 -12.00 -9.71 11.93
CA GLU A 180 -13.14 -9.66 12.83
C GLU A 180 -14.27 -8.85 12.18
N GLN A 181 -15.44 -9.46 11.97
CA GLN A 181 -16.48 -8.91 11.10
C GLN A 181 -16.98 -7.54 11.55
N GLU A 182 -17.22 -7.37 12.85
CA GLU A 182 -17.66 -6.08 13.42
C GLU A 182 -16.63 -4.97 13.19
N CYS A 183 -15.34 -5.31 13.17
CA CYS A 183 -14.26 -4.34 12.93
C CYS A 183 -14.18 -3.97 11.44
N LEU A 184 -14.36 -4.94 10.55
CA LEU A 184 -14.45 -4.68 9.11
C LEU A 184 -15.69 -3.83 8.77
N ASP A 185 -16.81 -4.07 9.45
CA ASP A 185 -18.04 -3.27 9.32
C ASP A 185 -17.84 -1.83 9.80
N ALA A 186 -17.23 -1.65 10.97
CA ALA A 186 -16.90 -0.32 11.51
C ALA A 186 -15.91 0.44 10.60
N ALA A 187 -14.91 -0.25 10.06
CA ALA A 187 -13.98 0.34 9.10
C ALA A 187 -14.67 0.73 7.79
N TRP A 188 -15.63 -0.07 7.31
CA TRP A 188 -16.45 0.29 6.16
C TRP A 188 -17.32 1.53 6.46
N ASP A 189 -17.97 1.58 7.62
CA ASP A 189 -18.78 2.73 8.02
C ASP A 189 -17.98 4.03 8.10
N LEU A 190 -16.69 3.94 8.44
CA LEU A 190 -15.76 5.08 8.46
C LEU A 190 -15.51 5.67 7.07
N VAL A 191 -15.49 4.85 6.01
CA VAL A 191 -15.02 5.25 4.67
C VAL A 191 -16.09 5.21 3.57
N LYS A 192 -17.24 4.57 3.80
CA LYS A 192 -18.23 4.26 2.75
C LYS A 192 -18.81 5.45 1.99
N ASN A 193 -18.72 6.65 2.58
CA ASN A 193 -19.25 7.89 2.00
C ASN A 193 -18.16 8.76 1.36
N TRP A 194 -16.92 8.28 1.27
CA TRP A 194 -15.85 9.05 0.66
C TRP A 194 -15.99 9.07 -0.86
N SER A 195 -15.79 10.25 -1.46
CA SER A 195 -15.83 10.39 -2.91
C SER A 195 -14.51 9.94 -3.56
N LEU A 196 -14.52 9.74 -4.88
CA LEU A 196 -13.30 9.43 -5.63
C LEU A 196 -12.28 10.59 -5.55
N GLU A 197 -12.76 11.83 -5.54
CA GLU A 197 -11.94 13.03 -5.38
C GLU A 197 -11.29 13.06 -3.99
N GLU A 198 -12.02 12.65 -2.94
CA GLU A 198 -11.48 12.53 -1.59
C GLU A 198 -10.40 11.45 -1.48
N HIS A 199 -10.63 10.29 -2.11
CA HIS A 199 -9.60 9.24 -2.22
C HIS A 199 -8.34 9.74 -2.92
N GLN A 200 -8.51 10.43 -4.05
CA GLN A 200 -7.40 10.99 -4.82
C GLN A 200 -6.66 12.08 -4.03
N HIS A 201 -7.40 12.99 -3.37
CA HIS A 201 -6.85 14.04 -2.52
C HIS A 201 -5.94 13.47 -1.43
N LEU A 202 -6.39 12.43 -0.73
CA LEU A 202 -5.58 11.77 0.28
C LEU A 202 -4.30 11.16 -0.31
N ARG A 203 -4.41 10.46 -1.44
CA ARG A 203 -3.24 9.87 -2.11
C ARG A 203 -2.21 10.92 -2.52
N ASP A 204 -2.65 12.07 -3.01
CA ASP A 204 -1.75 13.11 -3.51
C ASP A 204 -1.09 13.92 -2.38
N ASN A 205 -1.81 14.14 -1.27
CA ASN A 205 -1.37 15.05 -0.22
C ASN A 205 -0.70 14.37 0.98
N VAL A 206 -1.09 13.14 1.33
CA VAL A 206 -0.46 12.39 2.43
C VAL A 206 1.06 12.22 2.26
N PRO A 207 1.61 11.92 1.07
CA PRO A 207 3.06 11.78 0.90
C PRO A 207 3.83 13.01 1.39
N LYS A 208 3.22 14.20 1.28
CA LYS A 208 3.84 15.47 1.64
C LYS A 208 3.55 15.90 3.09
N TYR A 209 2.31 15.76 3.56
CA TYR A 209 1.89 16.32 4.85
C TYR A 209 1.61 15.26 5.93
N GLY A 210 1.61 13.97 5.59
CA GLY A 210 1.49 12.87 6.55
C GLY A 210 0.19 12.94 7.35
N LEU A 211 0.29 12.90 8.68
CA LEU A 211 -0.86 12.93 9.59
C LEU A 211 -1.56 14.30 9.61
N CYS A 212 -0.86 15.37 9.27
CA CYS A 212 -1.40 16.72 9.22
C CYS A 212 -2.14 17.04 7.91
N THR A 213 -2.28 16.09 6.98
CA THR A 213 -3.08 16.29 5.77
C THR A 213 -4.52 16.63 6.15
N GLU A 214 -5.00 17.78 5.71
CA GLU A 214 -6.40 18.19 5.87
C GLU A 214 -7.33 17.24 5.12
N PHE A 215 -8.41 16.84 5.80
CA PHE A 215 -9.42 15.97 5.22
C PHE A 215 -10.78 16.19 5.88
N GLN A 216 -11.78 16.51 5.06
CA GLN A 216 -13.12 16.90 5.52
C GLN A 216 -13.04 18.03 6.57
N ASN A 217 -13.57 17.81 7.77
CA ASN A 217 -13.58 18.80 8.87
C ASN A 217 -12.44 18.61 9.87
N GLY A 218 -11.39 17.84 9.53
CA GLY A 218 -10.28 17.53 10.42
C GLY A 218 -9.00 17.20 9.66
N ILE A 219 -8.18 16.33 10.24
CA ILE A 219 -6.92 15.88 9.63
C ILE A 219 -6.83 14.35 9.59
N VAL A 220 -5.91 13.83 8.76
CA VAL A 220 -5.65 12.39 8.63
C VAL A 220 -5.35 11.71 9.96
N ARG A 221 -4.73 12.41 10.93
CA ARG A 221 -4.53 11.92 12.30
C ARG A 221 -5.82 11.45 12.98
N ASP A 222 -6.92 12.18 12.81
CA ASP A 222 -8.20 11.87 13.45
C ASP A 222 -8.76 10.53 12.94
N ILE A 223 -8.55 10.26 11.66
CA ILE A 223 -8.90 8.98 11.02
C ILE A 223 -7.92 7.88 11.45
N ALA A 224 -6.62 8.18 11.54
CA ALA A 224 -5.61 7.23 11.98
C ALA A 224 -5.88 6.72 13.40
N LEU A 225 -6.32 7.59 14.31
CA LEU A 225 -6.72 7.19 15.67
C LEU A 225 -7.92 6.23 15.65
N LYS A 226 -8.97 6.53 14.89
CA LYS A 226 -10.14 5.64 14.72
C LYS A 226 -9.76 4.31 14.08
N MET A 227 -8.91 4.33 13.05
CA MET A 227 -8.41 3.13 12.38
C MET A 227 -7.63 2.23 13.35
N LEU A 228 -6.78 2.82 14.21
CA LEU A 228 -6.04 2.09 15.23
C LEU A 228 -6.93 1.55 16.35
N GLU A 229 -7.98 2.27 16.73
CA GLU A 229 -8.99 1.81 17.67
C GLU A 229 -9.74 0.57 17.15
N ILE A 230 -10.23 0.63 15.91
CA ILE A 230 -10.90 -0.50 15.25
C ILE A 230 -9.95 -1.71 15.15
N SER A 231 -8.72 -1.48 14.70
CA SER A 231 -7.71 -2.54 14.58
C SER A 231 -7.39 -3.19 15.92
N ARG A 232 -7.22 -2.40 16.98
CA ARG A 232 -6.97 -2.89 18.33
C ARG A 232 -8.09 -3.79 18.81
N LEU A 233 -9.35 -3.34 18.67
CA LEU A 233 -10.52 -4.12 19.07
C LEU A 233 -10.55 -5.48 18.37
N GLY A 234 -10.26 -5.54 17.07
CA GLY A 234 -10.25 -6.80 16.34
C GLY A 234 -9.14 -7.74 16.79
N LEU A 235 -7.94 -7.22 17.10
CA LEU A 235 -6.85 -8.04 17.65
C LEU A 235 -7.15 -8.56 19.06
N GLU A 236 -7.74 -7.72 19.91
CA GLU A 236 -8.18 -8.11 21.26
C GLU A 236 -9.25 -9.20 21.20
N LYS A 237 -10.23 -9.09 20.29
CA LYS A 237 -11.27 -10.10 20.07
C LYS A 237 -10.73 -11.43 19.54
N ARG A 238 -9.78 -11.37 18.59
CA ARG A 238 -9.07 -12.57 18.12
C ARG A 238 -8.33 -13.29 19.25
N ASN A 239 -7.85 -12.54 20.25
CA ASN A 239 -7.26 -13.04 21.48
C ASN A 239 -6.16 -14.11 21.27
N ILE A 240 -5.40 -13.99 20.17
CA ILE A 240 -4.25 -14.85 19.92
C ILE A 240 -3.10 -14.33 20.77
N ARG A 241 -2.65 -15.15 21.71
CA ARG A 241 -1.64 -14.74 22.71
C ARG A 241 -0.28 -15.32 22.40
N GLY A 242 0.75 -14.48 22.57
CA GLY A 242 2.14 -14.91 22.55
C GLY A 242 2.54 -15.62 23.84
N LYS A 243 3.77 -16.14 23.86
CA LYS A 243 4.36 -16.82 25.03
C LYS A 243 4.44 -15.95 26.29
N CYS A 244 4.43 -14.62 26.15
CA CYS A 244 4.45 -13.66 27.26
C CYS A 244 3.06 -13.31 27.81
N GLY A 245 1.99 -13.94 27.31
CA GLY A 245 0.61 -13.74 27.77
C GLY A 245 -0.09 -12.49 27.22
N LYS A 246 0.62 -11.62 26.49
CA LYS A 246 0.03 -10.51 25.74
C LYS A 246 -0.55 -11.00 24.41
N ASP A 247 -1.67 -10.41 23.99
CA ASP A 247 -2.25 -10.63 22.66
C ASP A 247 -1.57 -9.78 21.58
N GLU A 248 -1.99 -9.99 20.33
CA GLU A 248 -1.45 -9.34 19.13
C GLU A 248 -1.61 -7.81 19.11
N SER A 249 -2.51 -7.22 19.92
CA SER A 249 -2.74 -5.77 19.95
C SER A 249 -1.49 -4.97 20.33
N MET A 250 -0.56 -5.59 21.06
CA MET A 250 0.71 -4.96 21.44
C MET A 250 1.55 -4.54 20.22
N PHE A 251 1.36 -5.18 19.06
CA PHE A 251 2.08 -4.83 17.83
C PHE A 251 1.65 -3.48 17.26
N LEU A 252 0.50 -2.92 17.69
CA LEU A 252 0.03 -1.60 17.28
C LEU A 252 0.68 -0.45 18.06
N GLU A 253 1.35 -0.72 19.19
CA GLU A 253 1.97 0.30 20.05
C GLU A 253 2.85 1.31 19.28
N PRO A 254 3.73 0.90 18.33
CA PRO A 254 4.54 1.86 17.57
C PRO A 254 3.71 2.83 16.73
N LEU A 255 2.56 2.38 16.19
CA LEU A 255 1.67 3.22 15.39
C LEU A 255 0.82 4.12 16.28
N GLN A 256 0.40 3.62 17.44
CA GLN A 256 -0.31 4.42 18.43
C GLN A 256 0.55 5.60 18.90
N ILE A 257 1.84 5.38 19.20
CA ILE A 257 2.76 6.48 19.57
C ILE A 257 2.88 7.51 18.45
N ILE A 258 2.93 7.08 17.18
CA ILE A 258 3.02 8.00 16.03
C ILE A 258 1.74 8.85 15.94
N ALA A 259 0.57 8.22 16.05
CA ALA A 259 -0.71 8.92 16.04
C ALA A 259 -0.87 9.86 17.26
N ASP A 260 -0.56 9.42 18.47
CA ASP A 260 -0.70 10.21 19.69
C ASP A 260 0.21 11.44 19.70
N THR A 261 1.46 11.28 19.22
CA THR A 261 2.42 12.39 19.19
C THR A 261 2.29 13.31 18.00
N ASP A 262 1.53 12.92 16.97
CA ASP A 262 1.47 13.62 15.67
C ASP A 262 2.85 13.81 15.02
N VAL A 263 3.74 12.82 15.21
CA VAL A 263 5.10 12.86 14.66
C VAL A 263 5.40 11.57 13.92
N THR A 264 5.38 11.65 12.60
CA THR A 264 5.75 10.55 11.71
C THR A 264 7.22 10.16 11.88
N PRO A 265 7.62 8.94 11.47
CA PRO A 265 9.02 8.56 11.44
C PRO A 265 9.91 9.49 10.59
N ALA A 266 9.36 10.02 9.50
CA ALA A 266 10.02 11.00 8.65
C ALA A 266 10.28 12.32 9.40
N GLU A 267 9.27 12.87 10.09
CA GLU A 267 9.41 14.11 10.87
C GLU A 267 10.39 13.93 12.04
N ARG A 268 10.36 12.78 12.72
CA ARG A 268 11.34 12.47 13.77
C ARG A 268 12.77 12.49 13.23
N LYS A 269 13.00 11.97 12.01
CA LYS A 269 14.31 12.04 11.35
C LYS A 269 14.66 13.46 10.94
N LEU A 270 13.71 14.24 10.43
CA LEU A 270 13.92 15.65 10.07
C LEU A 270 14.29 16.50 11.29
N GLY A 271 13.60 16.30 12.41
CA GLY A 271 13.93 16.93 13.68
C GLY A 271 15.37 16.66 14.10
N LYS A 272 15.84 15.39 14.04
CA LYS A 272 17.24 15.05 14.31
C LYS A 272 18.21 15.64 13.29
N TYR A 273 17.87 15.57 12.00
CA TYR A 273 18.66 16.12 10.90
C TYR A 273 18.95 17.61 11.06
N TYR A 274 17.96 18.42 11.43
CA TYR A 274 18.15 19.86 11.64
C TYR A 274 18.70 20.24 13.01
N SER A 275 18.64 19.34 14.00
CA SER A 275 19.17 19.56 15.35
C SER A 275 20.49 18.81 15.57
N VAL A 276 20.44 17.65 16.21
CA VAL A 276 21.58 16.92 16.76
C VAL A 276 22.49 16.28 15.72
N TRP A 277 22.02 16.09 14.48
CA TRP A 277 22.84 15.55 13.40
C TRP A 277 23.52 16.64 12.57
N HIS A 278 23.20 17.92 12.78
CA HIS A 278 23.79 19.04 12.03
C HIS A 278 23.82 18.82 10.50
N LYS A 279 22.76 18.23 9.95
CA LYS A 279 22.59 17.85 8.54
C LYS A 279 23.53 16.73 8.04
N ASP A 280 24.16 15.95 8.92
CA ASP A 280 24.93 14.75 8.58
C ASP A 280 24.06 13.48 8.65
N LEU A 281 23.81 12.87 7.49
CA LEU A 281 23.03 11.62 7.40
C LEU A 281 23.82 10.36 7.80
N LYS A 282 25.13 10.42 8.07
CA LYS A 282 25.88 9.25 8.56
C LYS A 282 25.24 8.64 9.81
N HIS A 283 24.75 9.48 10.72
CA HIS A 283 24.03 9.04 11.91
C HIS A 283 22.78 8.21 11.61
N LEU A 284 22.09 8.47 10.48
CA LEU A 284 20.93 7.68 10.09
C LEU A 284 21.32 6.23 9.84
N PHE A 285 22.45 5.98 9.18
CA PHE A 285 22.95 4.64 8.90
C PHE A 285 23.44 3.91 10.16
N GLU A 286 23.96 4.64 11.15
CA GLU A 286 24.40 4.06 12.42
C GLU A 286 23.25 3.70 13.35
N ILE A 287 22.24 4.58 13.43
CA ILE A 287 21.12 4.47 14.37
C ILE A 287 20.05 3.48 13.88
N PHE A 288 19.81 3.42 12.57
CA PHE A 288 18.73 2.62 11.97
C PHE A 288 19.22 1.37 11.23
N LYS A 289 20.46 0.93 11.47
CA LYS A 289 20.93 -0.40 11.01
C LYS A 289 20.14 -1.52 11.71
N TYR A 290 19.95 -2.64 10.99
CA TYR A 290 19.40 -3.88 11.54
C TYR A 290 20.50 -4.80 12.01
#